data_AF-A0A7C5Q5B5-F1
#
_entry.id   AF-A0A7C5Q5B5-F1
#
_cell.length_a   1.000
_cell.length_b   1.000
_cell.length_c   1.000
_cell.angle_alpha   90.00
_cell.angle_beta   90.00
_cell.angle_gamma   90.00
#
_symmetry.space_group_name_H-M   'P 1'
#
loop_
_entity.id
_entity.type
_entity.pdbx_description
1 polymer ?
#
loop_
_entity_poly.entity_id
_entity_poly.type
_entity_poly.pdbx_seq_one_letter_code
_entity_poly.pdbx_strand_id
1 'polypeptide(L)'
;MPKMFSKQSAFKTILTLGDTLATIASEKNLQQMTVGVGELRRLLNNGERRGKSILSLALQRFAASNIFQTSSWVLEVVDVKKPILIIRRR
;
A
#
# COMPACT_ATOMS: atom_id res chain seq x y z
N MET A 1 12.42 12.49 -12.09
CA MET A 1 12.06 11.66 -10.91
C MET A 1 10.68 12.10 -10.42
N PRO A 2 9.68 11.20 -10.28
CA PRO A 2 8.42 11.59 -9.65
C PRO A 2 8.72 11.97 -8.19
N LYS A 3 8.64 13.25 -7.88
CA LYS A 3 8.80 13.77 -6.53
C LYS A 3 7.42 13.72 -5.88
N MET A 4 7.25 12.86 -4.89
CA MET A 4 6.08 12.91 -4.02
C MET A 4 6.30 14.06 -3.03
N PHE A 5 5.80 15.24 -3.40
CA PHE A 5 6.10 16.50 -2.73
C PHE A 5 5.31 16.70 -1.43
N SER A 6 4.11 16.14 -1.30
CA SER A 6 3.24 16.38 -0.14
C SER A 6 2.92 15.09 0.63
N LYS A 7 2.85 15.21 1.97
CA LYS A 7 2.35 14.14 2.86
C LYS A 7 0.89 13.77 2.54
N GLN A 8 0.09 14.74 2.08
CA GLN A 8 -1.29 14.51 1.67
C GLN A 8 -1.40 13.57 0.47
N SER A 9 -0.56 13.77 -0.55
CA SER A 9 -0.52 12.87 -1.71
C SER A 9 -0.03 11.48 -1.32
N ALA A 10 0.98 11.38 -0.44
CA ALA A 10 1.45 10.10 0.09
C ALA A 10 0.34 9.35 0.85
N PHE A 11 -0.39 10.05 1.70
CA PHE A 11 -1.50 9.48 2.46
C PHE A 11 -2.63 9.02 1.54
N LYS A 12 -3.01 9.83 0.55
CA LYS A 12 -4.01 9.46 -0.46
C LYS A 12 -3.61 8.20 -1.21
N THR A 13 -2.35 8.06 -1.62
CA THR A 13 -1.85 6.83 -2.26
C THR A 13 -2.02 5.61 -1.36
N ILE A 14 -1.72 5.73 -0.08
CA ILE A 14 -1.85 4.62 0.89
C ILE A 14 -3.33 4.25 1.09
N LEU A 15 -4.22 5.24 1.20
CA LEU A 15 -5.66 4.99 1.31
C LEU A 15 -6.22 4.29 0.07
N THR A 16 -5.94 4.82 -1.13
CA THR A 16 -6.40 4.22 -2.39
C THR A 16 -5.89 2.79 -2.55
N LEU A 17 -4.64 2.52 -2.14
CA LEU A 17 -4.12 1.16 -2.11
C LEU A 17 -4.88 0.28 -1.11
N GLY A 18 -5.09 0.76 0.12
CA GLY A 18 -5.83 0.02 1.14
C GLY A 18 -7.24 -0.35 0.67
N ASP A 19 -7.97 0.60 0.07
CA ASP A 19 -9.29 0.34 -0.50
C ASP A 19 -9.25 -0.71 -1.61
N THR A 20 -8.26 -0.61 -2.51
CA THR A 20 -8.08 -1.59 -3.60
C THR A 20 -7.80 -2.99 -3.04
N LEU A 21 -6.91 -3.09 -2.06
CA LEU A 21 -6.57 -4.37 -1.42
C LEU A 21 -7.75 -4.93 -0.62
N ALA A 22 -8.56 -4.09 0.00
CA ALA A 22 -9.76 -4.53 0.73
C ALA A 22 -10.81 -5.09 -0.24
N THR A 23 -11.00 -4.45 -1.39
CA THR A 23 -11.86 -4.96 -2.46
C THR A 23 -11.38 -6.31 -2.97
N ILE A 24 -10.09 -6.44 -3.29
CA ILE A 24 -9.50 -7.71 -3.76
C ILE A 24 -9.64 -8.81 -2.68
N ALA A 25 -9.39 -8.48 -1.41
CA ALA A 25 -9.60 -9.41 -0.31
C ALA A 25 -11.09 -9.82 -0.22
N SER A 26 -12.01 -8.90 -0.48
CA SER A 26 -13.44 -9.20 -0.51
C SER A 26 -13.87 -10.10 -1.65
N GLU A 27 -13.39 -9.85 -2.86
CA GLU A 27 -13.65 -10.69 -4.04
C GLU A 27 -13.13 -12.12 -3.82
N LYS A 28 -12.03 -12.27 -3.08
CA LYS A 28 -11.43 -13.57 -2.72
C LYS A 28 -12.00 -14.19 -1.44
N ASN A 29 -12.97 -13.54 -0.80
CA ASN A 29 -13.54 -13.93 0.50
C ASN A 29 -12.48 -14.15 1.61
N LEU A 30 -11.44 -13.31 1.62
CA LEU A 30 -10.35 -13.33 2.58
C LEU A 30 -10.56 -12.28 3.67
N GLN A 31 -10.47 -12.70 4.93
CA GLN A 31 -10.46 -11.78 6.09
C GLN A 31 -9.12 -11.05 6.23
N GLN A 32 -8.03 -11.71 5.83
CA GLN A 32 -6.68 -11.16 5.84
C GLN A 32 -5.97 -11.52 4.55
N MET A 33 -5.18 -10.57 4.02
CA MET A 33 -4.35 -10.78 2.84
C MET A 33 -2.97 -10.15 3.07
N THR A 34 -1.92 -10.92 2.79
CA THR A 34 -0.53 -10.44 2.80
C THR A 34 -0.10 -10.16 1.38
N VAL A 35 0.40 -8.96 1.13
CA VAL A 35 0.76 -8.48 -0.21
C VAL A 35 2.23 -8.10 -0.23
N GLY A 36 2.99 -8.78 -1.08
CA GLY A 36 4.43 -8.54 -1.22
C GLY A 36 4.78 -7.49 -2.28
N VAL A 37 6.06 -7.12 -2.33
CA VAL A 37 6.62 -6.12 -3.27
C VAL A 37 6.24 -6.40 -4.74
N GLY A 38 6.23 -7.67 -5.15
CA GLY A 38 5.92 -8.06 -6.52
C GLY A 38 4.47 -7.77 -6.91
N GLU A 39 3.52 -8.11 -6.03
CA GLU A 39 2.09 -7.86 -6.23
C GLU A 39 1.79 -6.36 -6.17
N LEU A 40 2.40 -5.64 -5.22
CA LEU A 40 2.28 -4.19 -5.13
C LEU A 40 2.78 -3.49 -6.39
N ARG A 41 3.86 -3.99 -7.01
CA ARG A 41 4.32 -3.47 -8.30
C ARG A 41 3.32 -3.71 -9.41
N ARG A 42 2.71 -4.90 -9.49
CA ARG A 42 1.68 -5.20 -10.49
C ARG A 42 0.43 -4.31 -10.32
N LEU A 43 0.02 -4.08 -9.08
CA LEU A 43 -1.18 -3.28 -8.76
C LEU A 43 -0.99 -1.78 -9.00
N LEU A 44 0.23 -1.26 -8.78
CA LEU A 44 0.48 0.18 -8.79
C LEU A 44 1.26 0.69 -10.01
N ASN A 45 2.01 -0.18 -10.68
CA ASN A 45 2.69 0.16 -11.93
C ASN A 45 2.00 -0.59 -13.07
N ASN A 46 0.95 0.01 -13.65
CA ASN A 46 0.32 -0.44 -14.91
C ASN A 46 1.25 -0.31 -16.15
N GLY A 47 2.57 -0.20 -15.96
CA GLY A 47 3.54 -0.07 -17.04
C GLY A 47 4.97 -0.37 -16.57
N GLU A 48 5.81 -0.83 -17.50
CA GLU A 48 7.18 -1.33 -17.33
C GLU A 48 8.22 -0.31 -16.82
N ARG A 49 7.88 0.53 -15.84
CA ARG A 49 8.84 1.49 -15.28
C ARG A 49 9.70 0.85 -14.20
N ARG A 50 10.99 0.64 -14.50
CA ARG A 50 12.08 0.27 -13.57
C ARG A 50 12.45 1.40 -12.59
N GLY A 51 11.47 2.03 -11.93
CA GLY A 51 11.67 3.12 -10.97
C GLY A 51 11.32 2.73 -9.53
N LYS A 52 11.72 3.55 -8.54
CA LYS A 52 11.19 3.44 -7.16
C LYS A 52 9.66 3.56 -7.23
N SER A 53 8.95 2.56 -6.69
CA SER A 53 7.49 2.55 -6.68
C SER A 53 6.98 3.78 -5.92
N ILE A 54 5.91 4.39 -6.43
CA ILE A 54 5.21 5.52 -5.80
C ILE A 54 4.83 5.14 -4.36
N LEU A 55 4.47 3.88 -4.12
CA LEU A 55 4.18 3.37 -2.77
C LEU A 55 5.41 3.33 -1.86
N SER A 56 6.56 2.89 -2.35
CA SER A 56 7.79 2.93 -1.55
C SER A 56 8.12 4.35 -1.12
N LEU A 57 7.89 5.34 -2.00
CA LEU A 57 8.02 6.75 -1.66
C LEU A 57 6.96 7.21 -0.66
N ALA A 58 5.71 6.74 -0.78
CA ALA A 58 4.64 7.06 0.16
C ALA A 58 4.93 6.51 1.57
N LEU A 59 5.30 5.24 1.67
CA LEU A 59 5.61 4.58 2.94
C LEU A 59 6.82 5.23 3.63
N GLN A 60 7.85 5.61 2.87
CA GLN A 60 9.00 6.34 3.42
C GLN A 60 8.63 7.68 4.06
N ARG A 61 7.55 8.35 3.62
CA ARG A 61 7.08 9.59 4.26
C ARG A 61 6.44 9.37 5.63
N PHE A 62 6.00 8.14 5.88
CA PHE A 62 5.40 7.70 7.13
C PHE A 62 6.25 6.61 7.77
N ALA A 63 7.58 6.66 7.65
CA ALA A 63 8.48 5.62 8.14
C ALA A 63 8.37 5.35 9.66
N ALA A 64 7.80 6.27 10.44
CA ALA A 64 7.49 6.09 11.86
C ALA A 64 6.12 5.42 12.12
N SER A 65 5.30 5.22 11.09
CA SER A 65 3.95 4.68 11.17
C SER A 65 3.88 3.37 10.40
N ASN A 66 3.69 2.28 11.11
CA ASN A 66 3.59 0.94 10.52
C ASN A 66 2.13 0.50 10.34
N ILE A 67 1.15 1.30 10.76
CA ILE A 67 -0.27 0.92 10.71
C ILE A 67 -1.09 2.11 10.18
N PHE A 68 -1.93 1.83 9.19
CA PHE A 68 -2.97 2.71 8.67
C PHE A 68 -4.31 2.03 8.86
N GLN A 69 -5.30 2.76 9.36
CA GLN A 69 -6.61 2.17 9.67
C GLN A 69 -7.74 3.07 9.21
N THR A 70 -8.81 2.43 8.76
CA THR A 70 -10.10 3.04 8.45
C THR A 70 -11.20 2.31 9.23
N SER A 71 -12.46 2.69 9.01
CA SER A 71 -13.59 1.94 9.56
C SER A 71 -13.74 0.54 8.95
N SER A 72 -13.28 0.33 7.72
CA SER A 72 -13.49 -0.90 6.93
C SER A 72 -12.29 -1.83 6.85
N TRP A 73 -11.07 -1.33 7.10
CA TRP A 73 -9.87 -2.15 7.02
C TRP A 73 -8.71 -1.60 7.87
N VAL A 74 -7.72 -2.46 8.12
CA VAL A 74 -6.44 -2.13 8.73
C VAL A 74 -5.33 -2.59 7.81
N LEU A 75 -4.40 -1.70 7.50
CA LEU A 75 -3.22 -1.94 6.68
C LEU A 75 -1.97 -1.80 7.54
N GLU A 76 -1.26 -2.90 7.73
CA GLU A 76 -0.02 -2.98 8.48
C GLU A 76 1.17 -3.10 7.51
N VAL A 77 2.19 -2.29 7.72
CA VAL A 77 3.45 -2.27 6.96
C VAL A 77 4.49 -3.04 7.76
N VAL A 78 4.81 -4.24 7.29
CA VAL A 78 5.74 -5.15 7.98
C VAL A 78 7.19 -4.79 7.70
N ASP A 79 7.50 -4.36 6.47
CA ASP A 79 8.85 -3.94 6.07
C ASP A 79 8.74 -2.77 5.08
N VAL A 80 9.36 -1.63 5.39
CA VAL A 80 9.34 -0.43 4.52
C VAL A 80 10.34 -0.54 3.35
N LYS A 81 11.45 -1.26 3.54
CA LYS A 81 12.50 -1.44 2.50
C LYS A 81 12.05 -2.46 1.46
N LYS A 82 11.41 -3.54 1.89
CA LYS A 82 10.70 -4.50 1.05
C LYS A 82 9.22 -4.46 1.43
N PRO A 83 8.42 -3.53 0.86
CA PRO A 83 7.02 -3.35 1.23
C PRO A 83 6.26 -4.68 1.23
N ILE A 84 6.02 -5.17 2.45
CA ILE A 84 5.12 -6.27 2.77
C ILE A 84 3.99 -5.62 3.55
N LEU A 85 2.78 -5.73 2.99
CA LEU A 85 1.58 -5.17 3.59
C LEU A 85 0.67 -6.30 4.05
N ILE A 86 0.13 -6.19 5.26
CA ILE A 86 -0.95 -7.06 5.72
C ILE A 86 -2.20 -6.21 5.76
N ILE A 87 -3.21 -6.57 4.98
CA ILE A 87 -4.53 -5.97 5.09
C ILE A 87 -5.46 -6.92 5.84
N ARG A 88 -6.18 -6.38 6.82
CA ARG A 88 -7.27 -7.05 7.54
C ARG A 88 -8.55 -6.28 7.31
N ARG A 89 -9.60 -6.99 6.91
CA ARG A 89 -10.95 -6.40 6.82
C ARG A 89 -11.56 -6.31 8.22
N ARG A 90 -12.38 -5.28 8.44
CA ARG A 90 -13.23 -5.15 9.64
C ARG A 90 -14.68 -5.47 9.29
#